data_AF-A0A0K1W1K8-F1
#
_entry.id   AF-A0A0K1W1K8-F1
#
_cell.length_a   1.000
_cell.length_b   1.000
_cell.length_c   1.000
_cell.angle_alpha   90.00
_cell.angle_beta   90.00
_cell.angle_gamma   90.00
#
_symmetry.space_group_name_H-M   'P 1'
#
loop_
_entity.id
_entity.type
_entity.pdbx_description
1 polymer ?
#
loop_
_entity_poly.entity_id
_entity_poly.type
_entity_poly.pdbx_seq_one_letter_code
_entity_poly.pdbx_strand_id
1 'polypeptide(L)'
;MNNLLEKNSKEIILDKINLREQSEKTAINKFFKIKEEKKLDFVFLLSSYRDSCIKKLEAKIDKLENLKNLYLDKNEYKYNNLEITKSEYEKNKKIIENGDYKNHNNKINKINLFIDKKNVKWDKLIKTKSKKNKISIKKYQDKKSTILNKLENKTQNLKSDINNKSDILIEKDKREILSKKNNILNSNYSKKLNKLELDLQNENIGPIEYENKKNNYKDQINLYVDKYNNLQDTKTSKNYSIKLKKSFIFSFSNKNKFINKSLSAINAIKLIFIIMAFAIIVGIIEPGFFKANNWKNILYLNADIGCMAIGVTVIILTGGIDLSIGSTMAFATALAAKLILSGTNVWLSIIAVILFCGFSGLISGIFVSVLKFPSFIITLILMMVWRGATQFILENTSQSFDNDYLTQLIQTKFLGLSIVVWIMFLLAIVSFIILRFTIYGRHVYAVGGNYRSAQLSGIKAKTILTSVYVFGGLCIGVGSFIYAARIQTASPSAGNAWELDAIACVVLGGTLLTGGKGGIFLTILGWFSLSVLKNALNLIGLSSDIQSILKGLIIMVAVLSNTEYKIVNKIKQWIIKQVILLKVI
;
A
#
# COMPACT_ATOMS: atom_id res chain seq x y z
N MET A 1 12.31 46.96 12.26
CA MET A 1 13.56 46.39 11.68
C MET A 1 14.53 45.90 12.75
N ASN A 2 14.95 46.73 13.73
CA ASN A 2 15.85 46.28 14.81
C ASN A 2 15.24 45.17 15.69
N ASN A 3 13.94 45.24 16.01
CA ASN A 3 13.22 44.18 16.76
C ASN A 3 12.84 42.95 15.91
N LEU A 4 13.03 42.97 14.57
CA LEU A 4 12.52 41.91 13.67
C LEU A 4 13.61 40.92 13.22
N LEU A 5 14.84 41.11 13.67
CA LEU A 5 15.98 40.20 13.48
C LEU A 5 16.59 39.81 14.84
N GLU A 6 15.74 39.55 15.84
CA GLU A 6 16.19 39.17 17.19
C GLU A 6 17.02 37.87 17.23
N LYS A 7 16.87 36.97 16.25
CA LYS A 7 17.75 35.81 16.11
C LYS A 7 19.03 36.20 15.36
N ASN A 8 20.06 36.53 16.13
CA ASN A 8 21.44 36.67 15.65
C ASN A 8 21.83 35.45 14.77
N SER A 9 22.54 35.66 13.64
CA SER A 9 22.95 34.56 12.75
C SER A 9 23.71 33.44 13.47
N LYS A 10 24.41 33.77 14.57
CA LYS A 10 25.02 32.82 15.49
C LYS A 10 24.02 31.76 15.97
N GLU A 11 22.88 32.17 16.53
CA GLU A 11 21.88 31.26 17.10
C GLU A 11 21.26 30.37 16.03
N ILE A 12 20.90 30.96 14.89
CA ILE A 12 20.35 30.23 13.74
C ILE A 12 21.32 29.14 13.25
N ILE A 13 22.62 29.46 13.23
CA ILE A 13 23.66 28.51 12.82
C ILE A 13 23.82 27.40 13.86
N LEU A 14 23.86 27.73 15.16
CA LEU A 14 23.96 26.76 16.26
C LEU A 14 22.76 25.80 16.26
N ASP A 15 21.54 26.32 16.10
CA ASP A 15 20.31 25.52 15.99
C ASP A 15 20.37 24.56 14.80
N LYS A 16 20.82 25.04 13.63
CA LYS A 16 20.99 24.21 12.44
C LYS A 16 22.04 23.10 12.65
N ILE A 17 23.12 23.38 13.39
CA ILE A 17 24.13 22.38 13.77
C ILE A 17 23.51 21.32 14.70
N ASN A 18 22.78 21.74 15.74
CA ASN A 18 22.12 20.85 16.70
C ASN A 18 21.10 19.92 16.02
N LEU A 19 20.22 20.49 15.18
CA LEU A 19 19.23 19.73 14.41
C LEU A 19 19.91 18.72 13.49
N ARG A 20 21.04 19.10 12.87
CA ARG A 20 21.78 18.20 11.99
C ARG A 20 22.42 17.06 12.77
N GLU A 21 23.09 17.36 13.88
CA GLU A 21 23.68 16.38 14.80
C GLU A 21 22.64 15.33 15.23
N GLN A 22 21.48 15.78 15.71
CA GLN A 22 20.38 14.90 16.13
C GLN A 22 19.87 14.02 14.97
N SER A 23 19.74 14.60 13.77
CA SER A 23 19.30 13.85 12.58
C SER A 23 20.30 12.75 12.18
N GLU A 24 21.61 13.01 12.29
CA GLU A 24 22.66 12.06 11.94
C GLU A 24 22.81 10.97 13.01
N LYS A 25 22.76 11.34 14.31
CA LYS A 25 22.68 10.38 15.43
C LYS A 25 21.53 9.39 15.23
N THR A 26 20.35 9.91 14.87
CA THR A 26 19.16 9.08 14.60
C THR A 26 19.38 8.13 13.42
N ALA A 27 20.00 8.61 12.33
CA ALA A 27 20.25 7.80 11.14
C ALA A 27 21.31 6.70 11.38
N ILE A 28 22.38 7.01 12.11
CA ILE A 28 23.43 6.07 12.52
C ILE A 28 22.83 4.98 13.42
N ASN A 29 22.06 5.38 14.44
CA ASN A 29 21.37 4.46 15.34
C ASN A 29 20.48 3.49 14.56
N LYS A 30 19.67 4.01 13.63
CA LYS A 30 18.80 3.20 12.78
C LYS A 30 19.57 2.22 11.88
N PHE A 31 20.66 2.67 11.25
CA PHE A 31 21.46 1.85 10.34
C PHE A 31 22.10 0.64 11.05
N PHE A 32 22.69 0.86 12.22
CA PHE A 32 23.31 -0.22 12.99
C PHE A 32 22.26 -1.13 13.64
N LYS A 33 21.13 -0.59 14.12
CA LYS A 33 20.00 -1.38 14.62
C LYS A 33 19.50 -2.39 13.58
N ILE A 34 19.32 -1.97 12.32
CA ILE A 34 18.92 -2.87 11.22
C ILE A 34 19.94 -4.00 10.99
N LYS A 35 21.24 -3.72 11.12
CA LYS A 35 22.28 -4.74 10.96
C LYS A 35 22.30 -5.74 12.11
N GLU A 36 22.03 -5.28 13.33
CA GLU A 36 21.89 -6.13 14.52
C GLU A 36 20.65 -7.03 14.41
N GLU A 37 19.50 -6.44 14.10
CA GLU A 37 18.22 -7.15 13.89
C GLU A 37 18.37 -8.24 12.82
N LYS A 38 19.00 -7.94 11.67
CA LYS A 38 19.25 -8.96 10.62
C LYS A 38 20.05 -10.18 11.10
N LYS A 39 20.94 -10.01 12.08
CA LYS A 39 21.73 -11.12 12.65
C LYS A 39 20.91 -11.92 13.65
N LEU A 40 20.06 -11.27 14.44
CA LEU A 40 19.15 -11.91 15.38
C LEU A 40 18.05 -12.70 14.64
N ASP A 41 17.42 -12.06 13.65
CA ASP A 41 16.42 -12.64 12.74
C ASP A 41 16.87 -13.94 12.11
N PHE A 42 18.14 -14.03 11.70
CA PHE A 42 18.65 -15.22 11.03
C PHE A 42 18.68 -16.43 11.98
N VAL A 43 19.00 -16.21 13.26
CA VAL A 43 18.99 -17.27 14.27
C VAL A 43 17.55 -17.69 14.57
N PHE A 44 16.65 -16.73 14.71
CA PHE A 44 15.22 -16.98 14.89
C PHE A 44 14.59 -17.74 13.71
N LEU A 45 14.97 -17.40 12.47
CA LEU A 45 14.50 -18.10 11.28
C LEU A 45 14.97 -19.56 11.26
N LEU A 46 16.22 -19.82 11.68
CA LEU A 46 16.75 -21.18 11.78
C LEU A 46 16.04 -22.01 12.85
N SER A 47 15.72 -21.42 14.02
CA SER A 47 14.94 -22.11 15.05
C SER A 47 13.51 -22.37 14.59
N SER A 48 12.85 -21.38 13.99
CA SER A 48 11.49 -21.55 13.47
C SER A 48 11.41 -22.61 12.35
N TYR A 49 12.42 -22.66 11.48
CA TYR A 49 12.51 -23.71 10.45
C TYR A 49 12.72 -25.10 11.06
N ARG A 50 13.58 -25.23 12.07
CA ARG A 50 13.75 -26.46 12.85
C ARG A 50 12.40 -26.92 13.41
N ASP A 51 11.69 -26.03 14.10
CA ASP A 51 10.42 -26.36 14.75
C ASP A 51 9.36 -26.78 13.72
N SER A 52 9.31 -26.11 12.56
CA SER A 52 8.43 -26.52 11.47
C SER A 52 8.75 -27.91 10.90
N CYS A 53 10.04 -28.27 10.80
CA CYS A 53 10.45 -29.60 10.36
C CYS A 53 10.08 -30.68 11.38
N ILE A 54 10.26 -30.41 12.67
CA ILE A 54 9.89 -31.32 13.76
C ILE A 54 8.38 -31.54 13.77
N LYS A 55 7.59 -30.46 13.69
CA LYS A 55 6.13 -30.52 13.67
C LYS A 55 5.57 -31.37 12.53
N LYS A 56 6.24 -31.38 11.36
CA LYS A 56 5.86 -32.26 10.24
C LYS A 56 6.12 -33.74 10.52
N LEU A 57 7.12 -34.05 11.35
CA LEU A 57 7.42 -35.41 11.77
C LEU A 57 6.48 -35.86 12.89
N GLU A 58 6.18 -34.99 13.86
CA GLU A 58 5.16 -35.21 14.88
C GLU A 58 3.78 -35.47 14.24
N ALA A 59 3.38 -34.67 13.25
CA ALA A 59 2.14 -34.90 12.52
C ALA A 59 2.09 -36.26 11.77
N LYS A 60 3.24 -36.89 11.48
CA LYS A 60 3.26 -38.25 10.95
C LYS A 60 3.02 -39.29 12.05
N ILE A 61 3.48 -39.02 13.27
CA ILE A 61 3.18 -39.83 14.45
C ILE A 61 1.70 -39.72 14.77
N ASP A 62 1.12 -38.51 14.82
CA ASP A 62 -0.31 -38.32 15.06
C ASP A 62 -1.18 -39.05 14.03
N LYS A 63 -0.77 -39.05 12.75
CA LYS A 63 -1.47 -39.81 11.69
C LYS A 63 -1.40 -41.32 11.92
N LEU A 64 -0.26 -41.80 12.42
CA LEU A 64 -0.10 -43.20 12.78
C LEU A 64 -1.03 -43.52 13.98
N GLU A 65 -1.03 -42.71 15.03
CA GLU A 65 -1.90 -42.90 16.19
C GLU A 65 -3.39 -42.83 15.83
N ASN A 66 -3.80 -41.91 14.95
CA ASN A 66 -5.18 -41.85 14.46
C ASN A 66 -5.57 -43.11 13.65
N LEU A 67 -4.62 -43.68 12.90
CA LEU A 67 -4.86 -44.96 12.22
C LEU A 67 -5.08 -46.09 13.24
N LYS A 68 -4.38 -46.08 14.38
CA LYS A 68 -4.62 -47.04 15.48
C LYS A 68 -6.08 -47.01 15.92
N ASN A 69 -6.58 -45.82 16.23
CA ASN A 69 -7.95 -45.64 16.69
C ASN A 69 -8.96 -46.09 15.63
N LEU A 70 -8.72 -45.76 14.36
CA LEU A 70 -9.57 -46.22 13.26
C LEU A 70 -9.61 -47.75 13.12
N TYR A 71 -8.49 -48.45 13.37
CA TYR A 71 -8.48 -49.90 13.40
C TYR A 71 -9.23 -50.47 14.61
N LEU A 72 -9.17 -49.81 15.77
CA LEU A 72 -9.96 -50.18 16.95
C LEU A 72 -11.46 -50.00 16.69
N ASP A 73 -11.87 -48.85 16.17
CA ASP A 73 -13.26 -48.53 15.83
C ASP A 73 -13.81 -49.53 14.80
N LYS A 74 -13.00 -49.88 13.79
CA LYS A 74 -13.38 -50.88 12.79
C LYS A 74 -13.54 -52.26 13.41
N ASN A 75 -12.69 -52.63 14.37
CA ASN A 75 -12.78 -53.91 15.07
C ASN A 75 -14.03 -53.96 15.97
N GLU A 76 -14.37 -52.85 16.63
CA GLU A 76 -15.58 -52.70 17.44
C GLU A 76 -16.86 -52.73 16.60
N TYR A 77 -16.88 -52.04 15.46
CA TYR A 77 -18.00 -52.08 14.52
C TYR A 77 -18.31 -53.50 14.04
N LYS A 78 -17.26 -54.27 13.68
CA LYS A 78 -17.41 -55.67 13.29
C LYS A 78 -18.00 -56.53 14.40
N TYR A 79 -17.59 -56.29 15.64
CA TYR A 79 -18.13 -57.02 16.79
C TYR A 79 -19.60 -56.67 17.04
N ASN A 80 -19.96 -55.38 16.99
CA ASN A 80 -21.33 -54.91 17.21
C ASN A 80 -22.31 -55.41 16.14
N ASN A 81 -21.84 -55.60 14.90
CA ASN A 81 -22.62 -56.16 13.80
C ASN A 81 -22.57 -57.70 13.72
N LEU A 82 -22.01 -58.36 14.74
CA LEU A 82 -21.91 -59.83 14.81
C LEU A 82 -21.10 -60.47 13.67
N GLU A 83 -20.22 -59.70 13.00
CA GLU A 83 -19.34 -60.21 11.94
C GLU A 83 -18.15 -61.02 12.49
N ILE A 84 -17.79 -60.81 13.77
CA ILE A 84 -16.69 -61.51 14.47
C ILE A 84 -17.11 -61.95 15.87
N THR A 85 -16.48 -63.00 16.38
CA THR A 85 -16.75 -63.50 17.74
C THR A 85 -16.11 -62.62 18.83
N LYS A 86 -16.60 -62.72 20.08
CA LYS A 86 -16.01 -62.02 21.24
C LYS A 86 -14.53 -62.38 21.46
N SER A 87 -14.17 -63.63 21.22
CA SER A 87 -12.77 -64.10 21.32
C SER A 87 -11.88 -63.45 20.27
N GLU A 88 -12.36 -63.34 19.02
CA GLU A 88 -11.64 -62.67 17.94
C GLU A 88 -11.54 -61.16 18.15
N TYR A 89 -12.59 -60.51 18.67
CA TYR A 89 -12.55 -59.09 19.03
C TYR A 89 -11.43 -58.79 20.04
N GLU A 90 -11.37 -59.54 21.15
CA GLU A 90 -10.35 -59.36 22.20
C GLU A 90 -8.93 -59.65 21.71
N LYS A 91 -8.77 -60.66 20.85
CA LYS A 91 -7.47 -60.98 20.22
C LYS A 91 -7.00 -59.85 19.31
N ASN A 92 -7.89 -59.34 18.44
CA ASN A 92 -7.57 -58.24 17.51
C ASN A 92 -7.29 -56.94 18.27
N LYS A 93 -8.08 -56.64 19.31
CA LYS A 93 -7.89 -55.49 20.19
C LYS A 93 -6.50 -55.49 20.82
N LYS A 94 -6.08 -56.63 21.40
CA LYS A 94 -4.72 -56.79 21.96
C LYS A 94 -3.61 -56.56 20.91
N ILE A 95 -3.75 -57.09 19.69
CA ILE A 95 -2.77 -56.90 18.61
C ILE A 95 -2.69 -55.42 18.19
N ILE A 96 -3.83 -54.73 18.13
CA ILE A 96 -3.89 -53.31 17.77
C ILE A 96 -3.34 -52.43 18.91
N GLU A 97 -3.67 -52.74 20.15
CA GLU A 97 -3.22 -52.00 21.33
C GLU A 97 -1.70 -52.12 21.53
N ASN A 98 -1.16 -53.34 21.35
CA ASN A 98 0.27 -53.63 21.45
C ASN A 98 1.10 -53.08 20.28
N GLY A 99 0.45 -52.59 19.20
CA GLY A 99 1.14 -51.98 18.07
C GLY A 99 1.79 -52.97 17.10
N ASP A 100 1.47 -54.25 17.22
CA ASP A 100 2.00 -55.36 16.39
C ASP A 100 1.32 -55.45 15.02
N TYR A 101 0.29 -54.63 14.77
CA TYR A 101 -0.30 -54.48 13.45
C TYR A 101 0.59 -53.62 12.54
N LYS A 102 0.95 -54.14 11.36
CA LYS A 102 1.66 -53.39 10.29
C LYS A 102 2.93 -52.64 10.74
N ASN A 103 3.66 -53.16 11.73
CA ASN A 103 4.89 -52.58 12.28
C ASN A 103 4.72 -51.14 12.80
N HIS A 104 3.62 -50.87 13.50
CA HIS A 104 3.24 -49.52 13.92
C HIS A 104 4.25 -48.86 14.87
N ASN A 105 4.55 -49.53 15.99
CA ASN A 105 5.48 -49.04 17.00
C ASN A 105 6.90 -48.86 16.45
N ASN A 106 7.32 -49.78 15.57
CA ASN A 106 8.62 -49.69 14.90
C ASN A 106 8.74 -48.43 14.00
N LYS A 107 7.65 -48.00 13.36
CA LYS A 107 7.64 -46.76 12.56
C LYS A 107 7.70 -45.52 13.44
N ILE A 108 6.92 -45.48 14.53
CA ILE A 108 6.94 -44.37 15.49
C ILE A 108 8.33 -44.24 16.11
N ASN A 109 8.92 -45.34 16.60
CA ASN A 109 10.27 -45.35 17.18
C ASN A 109 11.34 -44.87 16.20
N LYS A 110 11.26 -45.26 14.92
CA LYS A 110 12.18 -44.75 13.88
C LYS A 110 12.03 -43.24 13.65
N ILE A 111 10.81 -42.71 13.70
CA ILE A 111 10.56 -41.27 13.54
C ILE A 111 11.08 -40.50 14.75
N ASN A 112 10.83 -40.98 15.98
CA ASN A 112 11.34 -40.38 17.22
C ASN A 112 12.88 -40.31 17.23
N LEU A 113 13.55 -41.43 16.93
CA LEU A 113 15.02 -41.45 16.80
C LEU A 113 15.54 -40.47 15.73
N PHE A 114 14.78 -40.26 14.66
CA PHE A 114 15.13 -39.29 13.62
C PHE A 114 14.94 -37.84 14.08
N ILE A 115 13.88 -37.56 14.85
CA ILE A 115 13.63 -36.26 15.49
C ILE A 115 14.80 -35.93 16.44
N ASP A 116 15.20 -36.86 17.30
CA ASP A 116 16.29 -36.64 18.26
C ASP A 116 17.62 -36.32 17.58
N LYS A 117 17.99 -37.11 16.56
CA LYS A 117 19.20 -36.86 15.76
C LYS A 117 19.15 -35.49 15.07
N LYS A 118 17.98 -35.07 14.58
CA LYS A 118 17.79 -33.75 13.95
C LYS A 118 17.92 -32.63 14.98
N ASN A 119 17.34 -32.78 16.17
CA ASN A 119 17.41 -31.80 17.26
C ASN A 119 18.85 -31.51 17.65
N VAL A 120 19.65 -32.56 17.92
CA VAL A 120 21.06 -32.42 18.27
C VAL A 120 21.84 -31.66 17.18
N LYS A 121 21.62 -32.01 15.90
CA LYS A 121 22.29 -31.36 14.76
C LYS A 121 21.90 -29.88 14.63
N TRP A 122 20.61 -29.57 14.73
CA TRP A 122 20.11 -28.20 14.62
C TRP A 122 20.55 -27.33 15.79
N ASP A 123 20.53 -27.84 17.01
CA ASP A 123 20.95 -27.11 18.20
C ASP A 123 22.44 -26.76 18.15
N LYS A 124 23.28 -27.70 17.69
CA LYS A 124 24.71 -27.44 17.45
C LYS A 124 24.91 -26.30 16.44
N LEU A 125 24.15 -26.32 15.33
CA LEU A 125 24.23 -25.30 14.29
C LEU A 125 23.75 -23.93 14.79
N ILE A 126 22.62 -23.89 15.49
CA ILE A 126 22.03 -22.67 16.06
C ILE A 126 22.97 -22.06 17.11
N LYS A 127 23.52 -22.86 18.03
CA LYS A 127 24.51 -22.41 19.03
C LYS A 127 25.75 -21.81 18.37
N THR A 128 26.30 -22.50 17.37
CA THR A 128 27.49 -22.03 16.63
C THR A 128 27.22 -20.71 15.91
N LYS A 129 26.08 -20.60 15.23
CA LYS A 129 25.72 -19.39 14.49
C LYS A 129 25.39 -18.22 15.43
N SER A 130 24.71 -18.50 16.53
CA SER A 130 24.41 -17.52 17.59
C SER A 130 25.70 -16.92 18.14
N LYS A 131 26.71 -17.74 18.48
CA LYS A 131 28.02 -17.26 18.95
C LYS A 131 28.71 -16.35 17.92
N LYS A 132 28.75 -16.76 16.65
CA LYS A 132 29.33 -15.94 15.55
C LYS A 132 28.58 -14.62 15.33
N ASN A 133 27.26 -14.63 15.46
CA ASN A 133 26.43 -13.45 15.31
C ASN A 133 26.58 -12.49 16.50
N LYS A 134 26.71 -12.98 17.74
CA LYS A 134 27.03 -12.15 18.92
C LYS A 134 28.34 -11.37 18.73
N ILE A 135 29.39 -12.01 18.23
CA ILE A 135 30.67 -11.34 17.90
C ILE A 135 30.47 -10.25 16.84
N SER A 136 29.70 -10.54 15.79
CA SER A 136 29.42 -9.57 14.73
C SER A 136 28.61 -8.37 15.22
N ILE A 137 27.64 -8.61 16.11
CA ILE A 137 26.82 -7.57 16.75
C ILE A 137 27.71 -6.67 17.61
N LYS A 138 28.60 -7.25 18.43
CA LYS A 138 29.58 -6.48 19.22
C LYS A 138 30.43 -5.58 18.31
N LYS A 139 30.95 -6.11 17.20
CA LYS A 139 31.69 -5.32 16.20
C LYS A 139 30.87 -4.19 15.57
N TYR A 140 29.56 -4.35 15.42
CA TYR A 140 28.67 -3.28 14.95
C TYR A 140 28.45 -2.21 16.02
N GLN A 141 28.29 -2.61 17.27
CA GLN A 141 28.16 -1.70 18.41
C GLN A 141 29.44 -0.86 18.60
N ASP A 142 30.62 -1.48 18.51
CA ASP A 142 31.92 -0.80 18.61
C ASP A 142 32.12 0.21 17.45
N LYS A 143 31.72 -0.16 16.22
CA LYS A 143 31.76 0.76 15.08
C LYS A 143 30.77 1.90 15.24
N LYS A 144 29.58 1.63 15.79
CA LYS A 144 28.54 2.63 16.04
C LYS A 144 29.04 3.68 17.04
N SER A 145 29.60 3.26 18.18
CA SER A 145 30.16 4.18 19.18
C SER A 145 31.30 5.01 18.60
N THR A 146 32.22 4.39 17.85
CA THR A 146 33.32 5.11 17.19
C THR A 146 32.82 6.22 16.25
N ILE A 147 31.77 5.94 15.46
CA ILE A 147 31.19 6.92 14.52
C ILE A 147 30.43 8.02 15.26
N LEU A 148 29.70 7.69 16.33
CA LEU A 148 29.02 8.68 17.17
C LEU A 148 30.01 9.64 17.83
N ASN A 149 31.12 9.13 18.40
CA ASN A 149 32.15 9.97 19.00
C ASN A 149 32.80 10.91 17.96
N LYS A 150 33.06 10.42 16.74
CA LYS A 150 33.56 11.27 15.65
C LYS A 150 32.58 12.38 15.25
N LEU A 151 31.27 12.09 15.26
CA LEU A 151 30.23 13.06 14.98
C LEU A 151 30.15 14.13 16.08
N GLU A 152 30.23 13.71 17.34
CA GLU A 152 30.19 14.60 18.51
C GLU A 152 31.40 15.55 18.52
N ASN A 153 32.62 15.02 18.39
CA ASN A 153 33.85 15.84 18.33
C ASN A 153 33.79 16.86 17.19
N LYS A 154 33.32 16.43 16.01
CA LYS A 154 33.19 17.34 14.86
C LYS A 154 32.16 18.43 15.11
N THR A 155 31.06 18.09 15.77
CA THR A 155 30.00 19.06 16.08
C THR A 155 30.46 20.04 17.16
N GLN A 156 31.20 19.59 18.16
CA GLN A 156 31.83 20.45 19.16
C GLN A 156 32.83 21.44 18.52
N ASN A 157 33.68 20.98 17.61
CA ASN A 157 34.61 21.85 16.89
C ASN A 157 33.86 22.93 16.08
N LEU A 158 32.80 22.56 15.37
CA LEU A 158 31.98 23.53 14.63
C LEU A 158 31.28 24.55 15.54
N LYS A 159 30.78 24.12 16.71
CA LYS A 159 30.19 25.02 17.71
C LYS A 159 31.23 26.00 18.26
N SER A 160 32.44 25.51 18.56
CA SER A 160 33.57 26.34 19.01
C SER A 160 33.97 27.37 17.96
N ASP A 161 34.12 26.95 16.69
CA ASP A 161 34.44 27.84 15.57
C ASP A 161 33.43 28.97 15.39
N ILE A 162 32.13 28.69 15.61
CA ILE A 162 31.08 29.70 15.54
C ILE A 162 31.11 30.64 16.74
N ASN A 163 31.35 30.12 17.94
CA ASN A 163 31.48 30.94 19.14
C ASN A 163 32.67 31.92 19.00
N ASN A 164 33.80 31.46 18.49
CA ASN A 164 34.99 32.29 18.25
C ASN A 164 34.77 33.35 17.15
N LYS A 165 33.83 33.13 16.23
CA LYS A 165 33.49 34.08 15.15
C LYS A 165 32.26 34.93 15.45
N SER A 166 31.77 34.90 16.69
CA SER A 166 30.50 35.53 17.06
C SER A 166 30.48 37.03 16.77
N ASP A 167 31.52 37.76 17.13
CA ASP A 167 31.60 39.22 16.90
C ASP A 167 31.60 39.57 15.41
N ILE A 168 32.34 38.82 14.60
CA ILE A 168 32.40 38.98 13.14
C ILE A 168 31.03 38.70 12.49
N LEU A 169 30.29 37.71 13.00
CA LEU A 169 28.95 37.39 12.52
C LEU A 169 27.95 38.50 12.87
N ILE A 170 28.02 39.03 14.10
CA ILE A 170 27.21 40.16 14.56
C ILE A 170 27.48 41.40 13.71
N GLU A 171 28.74 41.72 13.42
CA GLU A 171 29.08 42.86 12.56
C GLU A 171 28.50 42.70 11.14
N LYS A 172 28.57 41.50 10.56
CA LYS A 172 28.04 41.24 9.23
C LYS A 172 26.52 41.37 9.19
N ASP A 173 25.82 40.89 10.22
CA ASP A 173 24.37 41.05 10.33
C ASP A 173 24.01 42.54 10.48
N LYS A 174 24.75 43.31 11.30
CA LYS A 174 24.57 44.77 11.42
C LYS A 174 24.76 45.49 10.07
N ARG A 175 25.80 45.14 9.30
CA ARG A 175 26.03 45.72 7.95
C ARG A 175 24.91 45.35 6.96
N GLU A 176 24.40 44.12 7.02
CA GLU A 176 23.28 43.69 6.17
C GLU A 176 22.00 44.47 6.51
N ILE A 177 21.72 44.69 7.80
CA ILE A 177 20.60 45.51 8.27
C ILE A 177 20.74 46.95 7.77
N LEU A 178 21.93 47.55 7.91
CA LEU A 178 22.17 48.91 7.45
C LEU A 178 22.00 49.06 5.94
N SER A 179 22.49 48.09 5.15
CA SER A 179 22.30 48.06 3.69
C SER A 179 20.81 47.97 3.32
N LYS A 180 20.04 47.09 3.99
CA LYS A 180 18.59 46.98 3.74
C LYS A 180 17.86 48.26 4.11
N LYS A 181 18.20 48.89 5.24
CA LYS A 181 17.66 50.18 5.66
C LYS A 181 17.93 51.26 4.60
N ASN A 182 19.16 51.36 4.11
CA ASN A 182 19.54 52.34 3.08
C ASN A 182 18.80 52.09 1.76
N ASN A 183 18.59 50.84 1.36
CA ASN A 183 17.81 50.52 0.16
C ASN A 183 16.34 50.95 0.27
N ILE A 184 15.73 50.81 1.45
CA ILE A 184 14.36 51.27 1.71
C ILE A 184 14.32 52.80 1.69
N LEU A 185 15.26 53.47 2.34
CA LEU A 185 15.35 54.95 2.34
C LEU A 185 15.57 55.52 0.93
N ASN A 186 16.34 54.83 0.09
CA ASN A 186 16.60 55.23 -1.30
C ASN A 186 15.56 54.72 -2.31
N SER A 187 14.49 54.04 -1.85
CA SER A 187 13.45 53.52 -2.73
C SER A 187 12.71 54.66 -3.46
N ASN A 188 12.17 54.36 -4.64
CA ASN A 188 11.42 55.34 -5.42
C ASN A 188 10.25 55.93 -4.62
N TYR A 189 9.57 55.13 -3.80
CA TYR A 189 8.45 55.60 -2.97
C TYR A 189 8.93 56.49 -1.82
N SER A 190 10.08 56.18 -1.20
CA SER A 190 10.68 57.05 -0.16
C SER A 190 11.11 58.41 -0.73
N LYS A 191 11.72 58.43 -1.93
CA LYS A 191 12.07 59.68 -2.61
C LYS A 191 10.84 60.49 -3.01
N LYS A 192 9.79 59.83 -3.53
CA LYS A 192 8.52 60.48 -3.86
C LYS A 192 7.81 61.01 -2.61
N LEU A 193 7.86 60.28 -1.49
CA LEU A 193 7.30 60.72 -0.21
C LEU A 193 8.01 61.98 0.31
N ASN A 194 9.34 62.04 0.23
CA ASN A 194 10.12 63.22 0.64
C ASN A 194 9.87 64.42 -0.27
N LYS A 195 9.65 64.20 -1.58
CA LYS A 195 9.33 65.28 -2.52
C LYS A 195 7.90 65.81 -2.34
N LEU A 196 6.99 64.98 -1.82
CA LEU A 196 5.57 65.29 -1.69
C LEU A 196 5.30 66.55 -0.83
N GLU A 197 6.11 66.79 0.20
CA GLU A 197 5.99 67.99 1.04
C GLU A 197 6.39 69.27 0.31
N LEU A 198 7.42 69.21 -0.53
CA LEU A 198 7.82 70.32 -1.39
C LEU A 198 6.77 70.59 -2.48
N ASP A 199 6.16 69.54 -3.02
CA ASP A 199 5.11 69.68 -4.03
C ASP A 199 3.85 70.34 -3.41
N LEU A 200 3.55 70.10 -2.14
CA LEU A 200 2.47 70.79 -1.41
C LEU A 200 2.82 72.26 -1.11
N GLN A 201 4.06 72.53 -0.67
CA GLN A 201 4.51 73.90 -0.38
C GLN A 201 4.56 74.80 -1.61
N ASN A 202 4.88 74.24 -2.77
CA ASN A 202 4.91 74.96 -4.05
C ASN A 202 3.53 74.98 -4.74
N GLU A 203 2.45 74.61 -4.04
CA GLU A 203 1.07 74.57 -4.55
C GLU A 203 0.85 73.68 -5.79
N ASN A 204 1.75 72.73 -6.07
CA ASN A 204 1.65 71.83 -7.22
C ASN A 204 0.59 70.72 -7.03
N ILE A 205 0.13 70.49 -5.79
CA ILE A 205 -0.88 69.47 -5.43
C ILE A 205 -1.80 69.98 -4.30
N GLY A 206 -3.07 69.60 -4.32
CA GLY A 206 -4.04 69.97 -3.28
C GLY A 206 -3.94 69.12 -2.00
N PRO A 207 -4.48 69.59 -0.85
CA PRO A 207 -4.33 68.93 0.46
C PRO A 207 -4.90 67.50 0.51
N ILE A 208 -6.04 67.26 -0.13
CA ILE A 208 -6.70 65.95 -0.18
C ILE A 208 -5.86 64.97 -1.02
N GLU A 209 -5.33 65.44 -2.16
CA GLU A 209 -4.50 64.61 -3.02
C GLU A 209 -3.14 64.31 -2.38
N TYR A 210 -2.59 65.25 -1.61
CA TYR A 210 -1.41 65.04 -0.78
C TYR A 210 -1.61 63.92 0.24
N GLU A 211 -2.69 63.94 1.04
CA GLU A 211 -2.99 62.88 2.02
C GLU A 211 -3.10 61.49 1.35
N ASN A 212 -3.83 61.40 0.23
CA ASN A 212 -4.00 60.14 -0.50
C ASN A 212 -2.67 59.61 -1.05
N LYS A 213 -1.84 60.46 -1.68
CA LYS A 213 -0.52 60.04 -2.19
C LYS A 213 0.45 59.67 -1.06
N LYS A 214 0.43 60.42 0.05
CA LYS A 214 1.24 60.16 1.25
C LYS A 214 0.92 58.80 1.85
N ASN A 215 -0.36 58.47 2.02
CA ASN A 215 -0.79 57.20 2.59
C ASN A 215 -0.43 56.03 1.66
N ASN A 216 -0.68 56.15 0.35
CA ASN A 216 -0.28 55.13 -0.62
C ASN A 216 1.24 54.89 -0.62
N TYR A 217 2.07 55.94 -0.62
CA TYR A 217 3.53 55.77 -0.59
C TYR A 217 4.01 55.15 0.73
N LYS A 218 3.42 55.50 1.87
CA LYS A 218 3.70 54.85 3.16
C LYS A 218 3.33 53.36 3.13
N ASP A 219 2.18 53.00 2.58
CA ASP A 219 1.75 51.60 2.46
C ASP A 219 2.68 50.79 1.57
N GLN A 220 3.12 51.35 0.43
CA GLN A 220 4.12 50.71 -0.42
C GLN A 220 5.44 50.52 0.31
N ILE A 221 5.92 51.52 1.06
CA ILE A 221 7.14 51.40 1.86
C ILE A 221 6.98 50.31 2.94
N ASN A 222 5.83 50.23 3.59
CA ASN A 222 5.52 49.18 4.58
C ASN A 222 5.53 47.78 3.96
N LEU A 223 4.97 47.59 2.75
CA LEU A 223 5.05 46.33 2.02
C LEU A 223 6.50 45.94 1.69
N TYR A 224 7.36 46.90 1.34
CA TYR A 224 8.79 46.66 1.14
C TYR A 224 9.48 46.24 2.45
N VAL A 225 9.15 46.89 3.56
CA VAL A 225 9.65 46.53 4.90
C VAL A 225 9.24 45.10 5.27
N ASP A 226 7.97 44.74 5.08
CA ASP A 226 7.43 43.41 5.38
C ASP A 226 8.07 42.30 4.54
N LYS A 227 8.34 42.58 3.26
CA LYS A 227 9.09 41.65 2.39
C LYS A 227 10.48 41.33 2.95
N TYR A 228 11.17 42.32 3.53
CA TYR A 228 12.47 42.09 4.17
C TYR A 228 12.35 41.40 5.52
N ASN A 229 11.27 41.65 6.27
CA ASN A 229 11.01 41.04 7.57
C ASN A 229 10.61 39.55 7.46
N ASN A 230 9.93 39.14 6.38
CA ASN A 230 9.55 37.74 6.14
C ASN A 230 10.75 36.80 5.83
N LEU A 231 11.97 37.33 5.70
CA LEU A 231 13.18 36.54 5.52
C LEU A 231 13.75 36.12 6.88
N GLN A 232 13.40 34.92 7.34
CA GLN A 232 13.90 34.33 8.61
C GLN A 232 15.42 34.08 8.69
N ASP A 233 16.16 34.22 7.58
CA ASP A 233 17.58 33.88 7.47
C ASP A 233 18.38 35.06 6.87
N THR A 234 19.46 35.48 7.53
CA THR A 234 20.44 36.44 6.98
C THR A 234 21.24 35.83 5.81
N LYS A 235 21.82 36.66 4.94
CA LYS A 235 22.66 36.18 3.83
C LYS A 235 23.85 35.37 4.38
N THR A 236 24.37 35.77 5.53
CA THR A 236 25.45 35.11 6.26
C THR A 236 25.03 33.72 6.74
N SER A 237 23.86 33.58 7.36
CA SER A 237 23.34 32.28 7.82
C SER A 237 23.06 31.32 6.66
N LYS A 238 22.57 31.83 5.52
CA LYS A 238 22.36 31.05 4.28
C LYS A 238 23.68 30.52 3.73
N ASN A 239 24.68 31.36 3.58
CA ASN A 239 26.00 30.95 3.08
C ASN A 239 26.68 29.94 3.99
N TYR A 240 26.56 30.13 5.32
CA TYR A 240 27.09 29.19 6.28
C TYR A 240 26.35 27.84 6.24
N SER A 241 25.03 27.84 6.06
CA SER A 241 24.24 26.61 5.88
C SER A 241 24.68 25.78 4.66
N ILE A 242 25.09 26.44 3.57
CA ILE A 242 25.61 25.78 2.36
C ILE A 242 26.99 25.16 2.65
N LYS A 243 27.87 25.86 3.37
CA LYS A 243 29.17 25.33 3.81
C LYS A 243 29.02 24.18 4.80
N LEU A 244 28.10 24.29 5.76
CA LEU A 244 27.76 23.22 6.71
C LEU A 244 27.31 21.94 5.98
N LYS A 245 26.42 22.06 4.98
CA LYS A 245 25.98 20.94 4.14
C LYS A 245 27.15 20.21 3.47
N LYS A 246 28.20 20.93 3.03
CA LYS A 246 29.40 20.33 2.44
C LYS A 246 30.33 19.69 3.49
N SER A 247 30.42 20.27 4.69
CA SER A 247 31.31 19.78 5.74
C SER A 247 30.84 18.44 6.35
N PHE A 248 29.53 18.18 6.42
CA PHE A 248 28.97 16.90 6.88
C PHE A 248 28.94 15.84 5.74
N ILE A 249 30.12 15.32 5.39
CA ILE A 249 30.31 14.24 4.40
C ILE A 249 29.61 12.92 4.80
N PHE A 250 29.18 12.78 6.06
CA PHE A 250 28.49 11.60 6.62
C PHE A 250 26.97 11.64 6.49
N SER A 251 26.43 12.12 5.37
CA SER A 251 24.97 12.19 5.16
C SER A 251 24.30 10.79 5.04
N PHE A 252 24.23 10.04 6.15
CA PHE A 252 23.36 8.88 6.37
C PHE A 252 21.88 9.29 6.27
N SER A 253 21.57 10.55 6.60
CA SER A 253 20.23 11.16 6.57
C SER A 253 19.61 11.17 5.16
N ASN A 254 20.35 11.54 4.10
CA ASN A 254 19.82 11.49 2.73
C ASN A 254 19.69 10.08 2.16
N LYS A 255 20.51 9.11 2.61
CA LYS A 255 20.40 7.74 2.10
C LYS A 255 19.15 7.03 2.66
N ASN A 256 18.79 7.20 3.93
CA ASN A 256 17.74 6.35 4.53
C ASN A 256 16.29 6.88 4.42
N LYS A 257 16.05 8.18 4.17
CA LYS A 257 14.68 8.71 4.02
C LYS A 257 14.10 8.48 2.62
N PHE A 258 14.96 8.48 1.60
CA PHE A 258 14.58 8.20 0.21
C PHE A 258 14.50 6.70 -0.09
N ILE A 259 15.36 5.85 0.48
CA ILE A 259 15.46 4.45 0.03
C ILE A 259 14.23 3.61 0.43
N ASN A 260 13.61 3.80 1.59
CA ASN A 260 12.52 2.90 2.02
C ASN A 260 11.09 3.40 1.73
N LYS A 261 10.88 4.70 1.45
CA LYS A 261 9.57 5.21 1.01
C LYS A 261 9.44 5.22 -0.52
N SER A 262 10.58 5.19 -1.22
CA SER A 262 10.65 5.27 -2.67
C SER A 262 10.72 3.90 -3.35
N LEU A 263 11.27 2.85 -2.72
CA LEU A 263 11.46 1.56 -3.42
C LEU A 263 10.16 0.84 -3.83
N SER A 264 9.08 0.89 -3.04
CA SER A 264 7.82 0.21 -3.42
C SER A 264 7.02 1.01 -4.46
N ALA A 265 6.90 2.33 -4.29
CA ALA A 265 6.24 3.21 -5.26
C ALA A 265 7.01 3.29 -6.59
N ILE A 266 8.35 3.29 -6.57
CA ILE A 266 9.18 3.23 -7.78
C ILE A 266 8.93 1.92 -8.54
N ASN A 267 8.73 0.79 -7.87
CA ASN A 267 8.55 -0.50 -8.54
C ASN A 267 7.17 -0.61 -9.24
N ALA A 268 6.11 -0.12 -8.60
CA ALA A 268 4.76 -0.05 -9.19
C ALA A 268 4.71 0.90 -10.40
N ILE A 269 5.29 2.10 -10.26
CA ILE A 269 5.37 3.10 -11.36
C ILE A 269 6.20 2.56 -12.54
N LYS A 270 7.28 1.82 -12.26
CA LYS A 270 8.08 1.16 -13.31
C LYS A 270 7.27 0.15 -14.11
N LEU A 271 6.43 -0.65 -13.46
CA LEU A 271 5.64 -1.67 -14.14
C LEU A 271 4.52 -1.03 -14.99
N ILE A 272 3.87 0.01 -14.46
CA ILE A 272 2.94 0.85 -15.23
C ILE A 272 3.63 1.45 -16.45
N PHE A 273 4.85 1.97 -16.30
CA PHE A 273 5.61 2.53 -17.43
C PHE A 273 5.95 1.48 -18.49
N ILE A 274 6.32 0.25 -18.08
CA ILE A 274 6.58 -0.86 -19.02
C ILE A 274 5.30 -1.22 -19.78
N ILE A 275 4.16 -1.32 -19.09
CA ILE A 275 2.86 -1.61 -19.73
C ILE A 275 2.49 -0.51 -20.71
N MET A 276 2.71 0.75 -20.34
CA MET A 276 2.42 1.89 -21.22
C MET A 276 3.36 1.94 -22.43
N ALA A 277 4.65 1.63 -22.25
CA ALA A 277 5.60 1.53 -23.34
C ALA A 277 5.21 0.42 -24.34
N PHE A 278 4.80 -0.75 -23.83
CA PHE A 278 4.24 -1.82 -24.67
C PHE A 278 3.00 -1.35 -25.43
N ALA A 279 2.06 -0.68 -24.75
CA ALA A 279 0.87 -0.14 -25.38
C ALA A 279 1.16 0.88 -26.48
N ILE A 280 2.20 1.70 -26.31
CA ILE A 280 2.66 2.65 -27.35
C ILE A 280 3.21 1.88 -28.56
N ILE A 281 4.02 0.85 -28.35
CA ILE A 281 4.54 0.01 -29.45
C ILE A 281 3.38 -0.62 -30.23
N VAL A 282 2.40 -1.18 -29.52
CA VAL A 282 1.20 -1.75 -30.14
C VAL A 282 0.43 -0.68 -30.90
N GLY A 283 0.31 0.54 -30.36
CA GLY A 283 -0.38 1.60 -31.07
C GLY A 283 0.33 2.13 -32.31
N ILE A 284 1.65 1.94 -32.41
CA ILE A 284 2.41 2.22 -33.64
C ILE A 284 2.11 1.13 -34.70
N ILE A 285 1.99 -0.13 -34.26
CA ILE A 285 1.69 -1.28 -35.14
C ILE A 285 0.22 -1.24 -35.59
N GLU A 286 -0.69 -0.86 -34.69
CA GLU A 286 -2.13 -0.83 -34.87
C GLU A 286 -2.65 0.62 -34.85
N PRO A 287 -2.76 1.30 -35.99
CA PRO A 287 -3.19 2.71 -36.07
C PRO A 287 -4.56 2.97 -35.42
N GLY A 288 -5.42 1.94 -35.36
CA GLY A 288 -6.71 2.00 -34.68
C GLY A 288 -6.61 2.24 -33.17
N PHE A 289 -5.48 1.88 -32.54
CA PHE A 289 -5.26 2.00 -31.10
C PHE A 289 -5.33 3.45 -30.60
N PHE A 290 -4.71 4.39 -31.32
CA PHE A 290 -4.67 5.80 -30.92
C PHE A 290 -5.94 6.57 -31.28
N LYS A 291 -6.91 5.97 -31.98
CA LYS A 291 -8.18 6.63 -32.28
C LYS A 291 -8.92 6.98 -30.98
N ALA A 292 -9.47 8.19 -30.91
CA ALA A 292 -10.21 8.66 -29.74
C ALA A 292 -11.35 7.71 -29.33
N ASN A 293 -12.02 7.07 -30.30
CA ASN A 293 -13.08 6.11 -30.01
C ASN A 293 -12.58 4.86 -29.28
N ASN A 294 -11.38 4.39 -29.60
CA ASN A 294 -10.76 3.25 -28.91
C ASN A 294 -10.49 3.61 -27.43
N TRP A 295 -9.92 4.78 -27.15
CA TRP A 295 -9.70 5.23 -25.77
C TRP A 295 -10.99 5.41 -24.97
N LYS A 296 -12.04 5.94 -25.59
CA LYS A 296 -13.38 6.02 -24.96
C LYS A 296 -13.92 4.62 -24.64
N ASN A 297 -13.75 3.67 -25.55
CA ASN A 297 -14.16 2.28 -25.35
C ASN A 297 -13.34 1.59 -24.24
N ILE A 298 -12.03 1.85 -24.13
CA ILE A 298 -11.21 1.32 -23.03
C ILE A 298 -11.79 1.73 -21.67
N LEU A 299 -12.12 3.00 -21.49
CA LEU A 299 -12.69 3.51 -20.24
C LEU A 299 -14.10 2.94 -19.99
N TYR A 300 -14.94 2.93 -21.02
CA TYR A 300 -16.31 2.43 -20.95
C TYR A 300 -16.38 0.93 -20.61
N LEU A 301 -15.58 0.10 -21.29
CA LEU A 301 -15.65 -1.36 -21.17
C LEU A 301 -15.09 -1.90 -19.85
N ASN A 302 -14.32 -1.09 -19.11
CA ASN A 302 -13.66 -1.49 -17.87
C ASN A 302 -14.15 -0.70 -16.64
N ALA A 303 -15.17 0.16 -16.78
CA ALA A 303 -15.67 1.00 -15.68
C ALA A 303 -16.24 0.17 -14.50
N ASP A 304 -16.82 -0.99 -14.79
CA ASP A 304 -17.29 -2.00 -13.83
C ASP A 304 -16.16 -2.53 -12.95
N ILE A 305 -15.07 -3.02 -13.57
CA ILE A 305 -13.87 -3.49 -12.87
C ILE A 305 -13.20 -2.34 -12.10
N GLY A 306 -13.25 -1.12 -12.63
CA GLY A 306 -12.76 0.08 -11.93
C GLY A 306 -13.48 0.32 -10.60
N CYS A 307 -14.82 0.19 -10.59
CA CYS A 307 -15.62 0.29 -9.37
C CYS A 307 -15.25 -0.80 -8.35
N MET A 308 -15.09 -2.04 -8.80
CA MET A 308 -14.67 -3.14 -7.93
C MET A 308 -13.27 -2.90 -7.35
N ALA A 309 -12.31 -2.50 -8.19
CA ALA A 309 -10.94 -2.22 -7.77
C ALA A 309 -10.87 -1.13 -6.68
N ILE A 310 -11.74 -0.12 -6.73
CA ILE A 310 -11.89 0.89 -5.67
C ILE A 310 -12.27 0.22 -4.36
N GLY A 311 -13.30 -0.63 -4.35
CA GLY A 311 -13.74 -1.38 -3.16
C GLY A 311 -12.64 -2.29 -2.61
N VAL A 312 -11.98 -3.05 -3.50
CA VAL A 312 -10.86 -3.94 -3.15
C VAL A 312 -9.68 -3.17 -2.58
N THR A 313 -9.42 -1.95 -3.04
CA THR A 313 -8.37 -1.10 -2.47
C THR A 313 -8.58 -0.92 -0.98
N VAL A 314 -9.80 -0.59 -0.56
CA VAL A 314 -10.07 -0.31 0.85
C VAL A 314 -9.93 -1.58 1.69
N ILE A 315 -10.39 -2.72 1.18
CA ILE A 315 -10.23 -4.04 1.83
C ILE A 315 -8.74 -4.37 2.01
N ILE A 316 -7.96 -4.28 0.92
CA ILE A 316 -6.51 -4.56 0.95
C ILE A 316 -5.76 -3.58 1.86
N LEU A 317 -6.18 -2.32 1.93
CA LEU A 317 -5.57 -1.35 2.85
C LEU A 317 -5.64 -1.79 4.31
N THR A 318 -6.62 -2.60 4.70
CA THR A 318 -6.71 -3.18 6.06
C THR A 318 -5.97 -4.51 6.22
N GLY A 319 -5.32 -5.03 5.17
CA GLY A 319 -4.70 -6.35 5.14
C GLY A 319 -5.68 -7.49 4.86
N GLY A 320 -6.92 -7.16 4.46
CA GLY A 320 -7.92 -8.12 4.01
C GLY A 320 -7.74 -8.52 2.55
N ILE A 321 -8.29 -9.67 2.17
CA ILE A 321 -8.44 -10.11 0.78
C ILE A 321 -9.90 -10.50 0.61
N ASP A 322 -10.49 -10.13 -0.53
CA ASP A 322 -11.83 -10.55 -0.92
C ASP A 322 -11.77 -11.24 -2.28
N LEU A 323 -12.10 -12.54 -2.30
CA LEU A 323 -12.18 -13.35 -3.51
C LEU A 323 -13.63 -13.47 -4.04
N SER A 324 -14.63 -13.02 -3.28
CA SER A 324 -16.04 -13.17 -3.62
C SER A 324 -16.58 -12.11 -4.59
N ILE A 325 -15.73 -11.19 -5.05
CA ILE A 325 -16.11 -9.99 -5.82
C ILE A 325 -16.86 -10.36 -7.10
N GLY A 326 -16.28 -11.24 -7.92
CA GLY A 326 -16.84 -11.63 -9.22
C GLY A 326 -18.15 -12.39 -9.09
N SER A 327 -18.24 -13.31 -8.12
CA SER A 327 -19.46 -14.07 -7.82
C SER A 327 -20.55 -13.22 -7.18
N THR A 328 -20.19 -12.25 -6.34
CA THR A 328 -21.16 -11.30 -5.74
C THR A 328 -21.76 -10.43 -6.84
N MET A 329 -20.94 -9.95 -7.78
CA MET A 329 -21.43 -9.24 -8.98
C MET A 329 -22.36 -10.12 -9.82
N ALA A 330 -21.96 -11.35 -10.12
CA ALA A 330 -22.76 -12.27 -10.94
C ALA A 330 -24.14 -12.52 -10.32
N PHE A 331 -24.20 -12.71 -9.00
CA PHE A 331 -25.46 -12.86 -8.29
C PHE A 331 -26.28 -11.57 -8.31
N ALA A 332 -25.65 -10.43 -8.05
CA ALA A 332 -26.30 -9.12 -8.15
C ALA A 332 -26.91 -8.89 -9.54
N THR A 333 -26.22 -9.26 -10.62
CA THR A 333 -26.73 -9.09 -11.98
C THR A 333 -27.87 -10.06 -12.29
N ALA A 334 -27.82 -11.28 -11.75
CA ALA A 334 -28.93 -12.24 -11.85
C ALA A 334 -30.17 -11.75 -11.07
N LEU A 335 -29.97 -11.18 -9.88
CA LEU A 335 -31.02 -10.54 -9.10
C LEU A 335 -31.65 -9.38 -9.85
N ALA A 336 -30.83 -8.51 -10.47
CA ALA A 336 -31.30 -7.41 -11.31
C ALA A 336 -32.17 -7.93 -12.47
N ALA A 337 -31.70 -8.95 -13.18
CA ALA A 337 -32.42 -9.56 -14.29
C ALA A 337 -33.79 -10.09 -13.83
N LYS A 338 -33.85 -10.85 -12.74
CA LYS A 338 -35.12 -11.38 -12.20
C LYS A 338 -36.09 -10.28 -11.81
N LEU A 339 -35.62 -9.23 -11.12
CA LEU A 339 -36.48 -8.11 -10.71
C LEU A 339 -37.03 -7.35 -11.91
N ILE A 340 -36.19 -7.08 -12.93
CA ILE A 340 -36.62 -6.37 -14.14
C ILE A 340 -37.61 -7.23 -14.94
N LEU A 341 -37.32 -8.52 -15.13
CA LEU A 341 -38.21 -9.45 -15.82
C LEU A 341 -39.54 -9.67 -15.10
N SER A 342 -39.56 -9.54 -13.76
CA SER A 342 -40.81 -9.58 -12.98
C SER A 342 -41.60 -8.26 -13.02
N GLY A 343 -41.19 -7.28 -13.82
CA GLY A 343 -41.85 -5.98 -13.95
C GLY A 343 -41.50 -4.96 -12.86
N THR A 344 -40.49 -5.24 -12.02
CA THR A 344 -40.06 -4.28 -10.99
C THR A 344 -39.43 -3.05 -11.63
N ASN A 345 -39.70 -1.88 -11.05
CA ASN A 345 -39.07 -0.63 -11.48
C ASN A 345 -37.52 -0.74 -11.42
N VAL A 346 -36.87 -0.29 -12.49
CA VAL A 346 -35.41 -0.38 -12.68
C VAL A 346 -34.64 0.30 -11.54
N TRP A 347 -35.10 1.46 -11.06
CA TRP A 347 -34.44 2.19 -9.98
C TRP A 347 -34.48 1.41 -8.67
N LEU A 348 -35.59 0.73 -8.39
CA LEU A 348 -35.71 -0.18 -7.25
C LEU A 348 -34.77 -1.38 -7.39
N SER A 349 -34.67 -1.96 -8.59
CA SER A 349 -33.72 -3.05 -8.88
C SER A 349 -32.26 -2.62 -8.65
N ILE A 350 -31.88 -1.38 -9.03
CA ILE A 350 -30.54 -0.84 -8.79
C ILE A 350 -30.24 -0.73 -7.28
N ILE A 351 -31.18 -0.17 -6.52
CA ILE A 351 -31.03 -0.03 -5.07
C ILE A 351 -30.90 -1.40 -4.41
N ALA A 352 -31.77 -2.35 -4.78
CA ALA A 352 -31.74 -3.71 -4.26
C ALA A 352 -30.38 -4.40 -4.50
N VAL A 353 -29.81 -4.23 -5.69
CA VAL A 353 -28.49 -4.77 -6.05
C VAL A 353 -27.37 -4.16 -5.21
N ILE A 354 -27.35 -2.83 -5.05
CA ILE A 354 -26.32 -2.15 -4.26
C ILE A 354 -26.42 -2.57 -2.79
N LEU A 355 -27.63 -2.63 -2.25
CA LEU A 355 -27.87 -3.08 -0.87
C LEU A 355 -27.46 -4.54 -0.67
N PHE A 356 -27.78 -5.42 -1.62
CA PHE A 356 -27.35 -6.81 -1.57
C PHE A 356 -25.82 -6.94 -1.52
N CYS A 357 -25.10 -6.23 -2.39
CA CYS A 357 -23.64 -6.29 -2.38
C CYS A 357 -23.06 -5.71 -1.07
N GLY A 358 -23.65 -4.63 -0.54
CA GLY A 358 -23.32 -4.10 0.78
C GLY A 358 -23.56 -5.12 1.91
N PHE A 359 -24.65 -5.89 1.83
CA PHE A 359 -24.98 -6.97 2.75
C PHE A 359 -24.00 -8.16 2.65
N SER A 360 -23.63 -8.59 1.45
CA SER A 360 -22.55 -9.56 1.24
C SER A 360 -21.24 -9.09 1.88
N GLY A 361 -20.90 -7.81 1.70
CA GLY A 361 -19.78 -7.16 2.36
C GLY A 361 -19.93 -7.15 3.89
N LEU A 362 -21.13 -6.92 4.42
CA LEU A 362 -21.39 -6.97 5.87
C LEU A 362 -21.12 -8.37 6.43
N ILE A 363 -21.55 -9.43 5.75
CA ILE A 363 -21.29 -10.82 6.15
C ILE A 363 -19.77 -11.04 6.24
N SER A 364 -19.03 -10.76 5.16
CA SER A 364 -17.56 -10.83 5.16
C SER A 364 -16.96 -10.02 6.32
N GLY A 365 -17.43 -8.79 6.50
CA GLY A 365 -16.99 -7.89 7.54
C GLY A 365 -17.18 -8.46 8.95
N ILE A 366 -18.35 -9.03 9.26
CA ILE A 366 -18.65 -9.60 10.59
C ILE A 366 -17.75 -10.81 10.87
N PHE A 367 -17.65 -11.74 9.93
CA PHE A 367 -16.84 -12.96 10.13
C PHE A 367 -15.36 -12.62 10.29
N VAL A 368 -14.84 -11.65 9.52
CA VAL A 368 -13.43 -11.26 9.59
C VAL A 368 -13.13 -10.42 10.83
N SER A 369 -14.00 -9.46 11.17
CA SER A 369 -13.72 -8.48 12.23
C SER A 369 -14.17 -8.89 13.63
N VAL A 370 -15.31 -9.55 13.74
CA VAL A 370 -15.91 -9.96 15.02
C VAL A 370 -15.49 -11.38 15.37
N LEU A 371 -15.70 -12.30 14.43
CA LEU A 371 -15.39 -13.73 14.62
C LEU A 371 -13.92 -14.08 14.36
N LYS A 372 -13.14 -13.12 13.83
CA LYS A 372 -11.68 -13.23 13.61
C LYS A 372 -11.27 -14.39 12.68
N PHE A 373 -12.13 -14.77 11.74
CA PHE A 373 -11.75 -15.71 10.69
C PHE A 373 -10.77 -15.04 9.70
N PRO A 374 -9.82 -15.80 9.12
CA PRO A 374 -9.02 -15.31 8.01
C PRO A 374 -9.91 -14.89 6.83
N SER A 375 -9.69 -13.68 6.31
CA SER A 375 -10.52 -13.07 5.26
C SER A 375 -10.65 -13.91 3.99
N PHE A 376 -9.53 -14.43 3.49
CA PHE A 376 -9.53 -15.23 2.27
C PHE A 376 -10.44 -16.46 2.36
N ILE A 377 -10.56 -17.10 3.55
CA ILE A 377 -11.40 -18.28 3.75
C ILE A 377 -12.88 -17.91 3.62
N ILE A 378 -13.31 -16.88 4.36
CA ILE A 378 -14.71 -16.43 4.34
C ILE A 378 -15.12 -15.98 2.95
N THR A 379 -14.24 -15.23 2.27
CA THR A 379 -14.55 -14.75 0.93
C THR A 379 -14.51 -15.86 -0.11
N LEU A 380 -13.73 -16.93 0.10
CA LEU A 380 -13.78 -18.12 -0.76
C LEU A 380 -15.08 -18.89 -0.55
N ILE A 381 -15.55 -19.03 0.69
CA ILE A 381 -16.86 -19.62 0.99
C ILE A 381 -17.97 -18.81 0.33
N LEU A 382 -17.99 -17.49 0.53
CA LEU A 382 -18.99 -16.62 -0.10
C LEU A 382 -18.88 -16.63 -1.62
N MET A 383 -17.68 -16.80 -2.18
CA MET A 383 -17.51 -16.97 -3.62
C MET A 383 -18.27 -18.20 -4.13
N MET A 384 -18.15 -19.33 -3.43
CA MET A 384 -18.86 -20.57 -3.78
C MET A 384 -20.38 -20.42 -3.59
N VAL A 385 -20.81 -19.81 -2.49
CA VAL A 385 -22.24 -19.58 -2.19
C VAL A 385 -22.87 -18.70 -3.25
N TRP A 386 -22.30 -17.53 -3.56
CA TRP A 386 -22.88 -16.62 -4.53
C TRP A 386 -22.79 -17.15 -5.96
N ARG A 387 -21.72 -17.86 -6.31
CA ARG A 387 -21.62 -18.54 -7.62
C ARG A 387 -22.71 -19.60 -7.77
N GLY A 388 -22.88 -20.47 -6.77
CA GLY A 388 -23.92 -21.51 -6.78
C GLY A 388 -25.33 -20.92 -6.78
N ALA A 389 -25.56 -19.87 -6.00
CA ALA A 389 -26.85 -19.17 -5.98
C ALA A 389 -27.17 -18.49 -7.32
N THR A 390 -26.14 -17.96 -8.02
CA THR A 390 -26.30 -17.41 -9.37
C THR A 390 -26.72 -18.50 -10.36
N GLN A 391 -26.03 -19.65 -10.34
CA GLN A 391 -26.35 -20.80 -11.17
C GLN A 391 -27.76 -21.34 -10.91
N PHE A 392 -28.16 -21.39 -9.64
CA PHE A 392 -29.49 -21.82 -9.23
C PHE A 392 -30.59 -20.89 -9.74
N ILE A 393 -30.47 -19.58 -9.52
CA ILE A 393 -31.49 -18.59 -9.95
C ILE A 393 -31.62 -18.51 -11.48
N LEU A 394 -30.51 -18.69 -12.19
CA LEU A 394 -30.48 -18.64 -13.65
C LEU A 394 -30.70 -20.01 -14.30
N GLU A 395 -30.90 -21.08 -13.53
CA GLU A 395 -31.06 -22.45 -14.02
C GLU A 395 -29.93 -22.88 -14.98
N ASN A 396 -28.70 -22.43 -14.69
CA ASN A 396 -27.52 -22.61 -15.55
C ASN A 396 -27.64 -22.04 -16.99
N THR A 397 -28.63 -21.20 -17.27
CA THR A 397 -28.80 -20.54 -18.57
C THR A 397 -28.51 -19.05 -18.47
N SER A 398 -28.13 -18.41 -19.59
CA SER A 398 -28.02 -16.95 -19.61
C SER A 398 -29.40 -16.35 -19.88
N GLN A 399 -29.78 -15.34 -19.10
CA GLN A 399 -31.08 -14.67 -19.22
C GLN A 399 -30.85 -13.23 -19.67
N SER A 400 -31.29 -12.91 -20.88
CA SER A 400 -31.32 -11.53 -21.38
C SER A 400 -32.50 -10.77 -20.77
N PHE A 401 -32.31 -9.48 -20.54
CA PHE A 401 -33.35 -8.58 -20.07
C PHE A 401 -33.13 -7.23 -20.73
N ASP A 402 -34.14 -6.75 -21.45
CA ASP A 402 -34.05 -5.46 -22.11
C ASP A 402 -34.77 -4.39 -21.31
N ASN A 403 -34.13 -3.23 -21.22
CA ASN A 403 -34.72 -2.08 -20.56
C ASN A 403 -34.27 -0.74 -21.16
N ASP A 404 -35.24 0.06 -21.58
CA ASP A 404 -35.00 1.34 -22.23
C ASP A 404 -34.27 2.34 -21.34
N TYR A 405 -34.56 2.39 -20.04
CA TYR A 405 -33.88 3.29 -19.12
C TYR A 405 -32.40 2.93 -18.95
N LEU A 406 -32.06 1.64 -18.88
CA LEU A 406 -30.67 1.19 -18.81
C LEU A 406 -29.91 1.52 -20.12
N THR A 407 -30.56 1.27 -21.25
CA THR A 407 -30.03 1.60 -22.58
C THR A 407 -29.79 3.11 -22.72
N GLN A 408 -30.77 3.93 -22.36
CA GLN A 408 -30.68 5.39 -22.40
C GLN A 408 -29.56 5.90 -21.49
N LEU A 409 -29.44 5.35 -20.28
CA LEU A 409 -28.39 5.74 -19.32
C LEU A 409 -27.01 5.53 -19.93
N ILE A 410 -26.75 4.39 -20.57
CA ILE A 410 -25.45 4.12 -21.18
C ILE A 410 -25.18 4.96 -22.43
N GLN A 411 -26.20 5.19 -23.24
CA GLN A 411 -26.10 6.03 -24.44
C GLN A 411 -25.88 7.51 -24.10
N THR A 412 -26.31 7.93 -22.90
CA THR A 412 -26.09 9.29 -22.41
C THR A 412 -24.60 9.59 -22.29
N LYS A 413 -24.14 10.60 -23.04
CA LYS A 413 -22.74 11.03 -23.06
C LYS A 413 -22.61 12.41 -22.43
N PHE A 414 -21.62 12.56 -21.56
CA PHE A 414 -21.18 13.84 -21.01
C PHE A 414 -19.70 14.05 -21.35
N LEU A 415 -19.37 15.23 -21.91
CA LEU A 415 -18.03 15.55 -22.44
C LEU A 415 -17.47 14.46 -23.38
N GLY A 416 -18.36 13.83 -24.17
CA GLY A 416 -17.99 12.79 -25.13
C GLY A 416 -17.68 11.41 -24.54
N LEU A 417 -17.86 11.20 -23.24
CA LEU A 417 -17.75 9.91 -22.52
C LEU A 417 -19.14 9.47 -22.02
N SER A 418 -19.40 8.16 -21.98
CA SER A 418 -20.64 7.62 -21.40
C SER A 418 -20.73 7.94 -19.89
N ILE A 419 -21.94 8.17 -19.38
CA ILE A 419 -22.18 8.50 -17.97
C ILE A 419 -21.62 7.45 -17.00
N VAL A 420 -21.56 6.17 -17.40
CA VAL A 420 -21.03 5.10 -16.54
C VAL A 420 -19.55 5.28 -16.19
N VAL A 421 -18.78 5.90 -17.09
CA VAL A 421 -17.37 6.26 -16.82
C VAL A 421 -17.31 7.35 -15.75
N TRP A 422 -18.22 8.32 -15.80
CA TRP A 422 -18.33 9.38 -14.80
C TRP A 422 -18.78 8.87 -13.44
N ILE A 423 -19.71 7.90 -13.40
CA ILE A 423 -20.11 7.24 -12.15
C ILE A 423 -18.90 6.56 -11.48
N MET A 424 -18.08 5.86 -12.27
CA MET A 424 -16.85 5.24 -11.77
C MET A 424 -15.86 6.28 -11.23
N PHE A 425 -15.58 7.37 -11.97
CA PHE A 425 -14.69 8.43 -11.50
C PHE A 425 -15.25 9.18 -10.28
N LEU A 426 -16.56 9.42 -10.21
CA LEU A 426 -17.21 10.00 -9.05
C LEU A 426 -16.99 9.11 -7.82
N LEU A 427 -17.21 7.81 -7.96
CA LEU A 427 -16.93 6.83 -6.90
C LEU A 427 -15.45 6.86 -6.49
N ALA A 428 -14.52 6.98 -7.43
CA ALA A 428 -13.10 7.10 -7.14
C ALA A 428 -12.76 8.39 -6.38
N ILE A 429 -13.32 9.53 -6.78
CA ILE A 429 -13.11 10.82 -6.14
C ILE A 429 -13.65 10.81 -4.72
N VAL A 430 -14.88 10.32 -4.52
CA VAL A 430 -15.50 10.18 -3.19
C VAL A 430 -14.64 9.27 -2.30
N SER A 431 -14.24 8.11 -2.81
CA SER A 431 -13.39 7.16 -2.08
C SER A 431 -12.02 7.76 -1.74
N PHE A 432 -11.44 8.52 -2.66
CA PHE A 432 -10.17 9.20 -2.46
C PHE A 432 -10.28 10.26 -1.36
N ILE A 433 -11.34 11.08 -1.38
CA ILE A 433 -11.59 12.11 -0.37
C ILE A 433 -11.78 11.47 1.00
N ILE A 434 -12.62 10.43 1.08
CA ILE A 434 -12.85 9.67 2.30
C ILE A 434 -11.52 9.15 2.86
N LEU A 435 -10.70 8.48 2.05
CA LEU A 435 -9.46 7.89 2.52
C LEU A 435 -8.36 8.91 2.84
N ARG A 436 -8.29 10.04 2.12
CA ARG A 436 -7.20 11.01 2.25
C ARG A 436 -7.46 12.05 3.33
N PHE A 437 -8.69 12.55 3.44
CA PHE A 437 -8.98 13.75 4.21
C PHE A 437 -9.79 13.49 5.49
N THR A 438 -10.41 12.32 5.66
CA THR A 438 -11.25 12.04 6.84
C THR A 438 -10.51 11.30 7.96
N ILE A 439 -11.09 11.33 9.18
CA ILE A 439 -10.66 10.52 10.33
C ILE A 439 -10.79 9.03 10.00
N TYR A 440 -11.88 8.64 9.33
CA TYR A 440 -12.12 7.26 8.91
C TYR A 440 -10.96 6.71 8.10
N GLY A 441 -10.49 7.46 7.08
CA GLY A 441 -9.33 7.08 6.29
C GLY A 441 -8.08 6.82 7.15
N ARG A 442 -7.78 7.72 8.10
CA ARG A 442 -6.63 7.54 9.02
C ARG A 442 -6.76 6.26 9.85
N HIS A 443 -7.96 5.92 10.31
CA HIS A 443 -8.21 4.67 11.04
C HIS A 443 -8.03 3.44 10.15
N VAL A 444 -8.48 3.47 8.89
CA VAL A 444 -8.27 2.39 7.92
C VAL A 444 -6.77 2.12 7.74
N TYR A 445 -5.96 3.14 7.49
CA TYR A 445 -4.50 2.99 7.35
C TYR A 445 -3.83 2.53 8.66
N ALA A 446 -4.30 3.00 9.82
CA ALA A 446 -3.77 2.59 11.13
C ALA A 446 -4.03 1.10 11.41
N VAL A 447 -5.27 0.64 11.17
CA VAL A 447 -5.67 -0.77 11.32
C VAL A 447 -4.85 -1.66 10.38
N GLY A 448 -4.68 -1.26 9.13
CA GLY A 448 -3.87 -2.00 8.16
C GLY A 448 -2.37 -2.01 8.45
N GLY A 449 -1.85 -0.98 9.13
CA GLY A 449 -0.44 -0.94 9.55
C GLY A 449 -0.17 -1.90 10.71
N ASN A 450 -1.00 -1.85 11.76
CA ASN A 450 -0.96 -2.79 12.87
C ASN A 450 -2.31 -2.79 13.62
N TYR A 451 -3.09 -3.85 13.43
CA TYR A 451 -4.40 -4.04 14.05
C TYR A 451 -4.36 -3.89 15.59
N ARG A 452 -3.37 -4.50 16.26
CA ARG A 452 -3.27 -4.49 17.73
C ARG A 452 -2.87 -3.12 18.27
N SER A 453 -1.96 -2.43 17.60
CA SER A 453 -1.59 -1.06 17.99
C SER A 453 -2.76 -0.08 17.80
N ALA A 454 -3.53 -0.22 16.71
CA ALA A 454 -4.72 0.60 16.50
C ALA A 454 -5.74 0.44 17.64
N GLN A 455 -5.98 -0.79 18.10
CA GLN A 455 -6.87 -1.04 19.25
C GLN A 455 -6.36 -0.41 20.55
N LEU A 456 -5.07 -0.53 20.85
CA LEU A 456 -4.47 0.07 22.04
C LEU A 456 -4.49 1.61 22.00
N SER A 457 -4.55 2.21 20.81
CA SER A 457 -4.75 3.65 20.61
C SER A 457 -6.21 4.09 20.66
N GLY A 458 -7.14 3.23 21.10
CA GLY A 458 -8.56 3.55 21.24
C GLY A 458 -9.40 3.49 19.95
N ILE A 459 -8.83 3.01 18.84
CA ILE A 459 -9.56 2.87 17.58
C ILE A 459 -10.45 1.63 17.66
N LYS A 460 -11.75 1.77 17.35
CA LYS A 460 -12.71 0.65 17.22
C LYS A 460 -12.40 -0.19 15.97
N ALA A 461 -11.27 -0.91 15.98
CA ALA A 461 -10.74 -1.62 14.82
C ALA A 461 -11.70 -2.65 14.23
N LYS A 462 -12.56 -3.27 15.06
CA LYS A 462 -13.61 -4.19 14.61
C LYS A 462 -14.58 -3.47 13.66
N THR A 463 -15.16 -2.35 14.11
CA THR A 463 -16.10 -1.53 13.35
C THR A 463 -15.48 -1.01 12.05
N ILE A 464 -14.23 -0.54 12.10
CA ILE A 464 -13.50 -0.09 10.91
C ILE A 464 -13.32 -1.23 9.91
N LEU A 465 -12.96 -2.43 10.38
CA LEU A 465 -12.79 -3.57 9.49
C LEU A 465 -14.13 -4.01 8.89
N THR A 466 -15.22 -4.04 9.67
CA THR A 466 -16.57 -4.33 9.14
C THR A 466 -16.99 -3.31 8.08
N SER A 467 -16.85 -2.01 8.36
CA SER A 467 -17.28 -0.95 7.45
C SER A 467 -16.49 -0.94 6.14
N VAL A 468 -15.22 -1.36 6.17
CA VAL A 468 -14.41 -1.49 4.96
C VAL A 468 -14.94 -2.56 4.01
N TYR A 469 -15.37 -3.72 4.53
CA TYR A 469 -16.00 -4.75 3.69
C TYR A 469 -17.38 -4.33 3.18
N VAL A 470 -18.19 -3.65 4.00
CA VAL A 470 -19.47 -3.07 3.56
C VAL A 470 -19.24 -2.06 2.43
N PHE A 471 -18.27 -1.16 2.59
CA PHE A 471 -17.91 -0.19 1.56
C PHE A 471 -17.42 -0.87 0.27
N GLY A 472 -16.60 -1.92 0.40
CA GLY A 472 -16.18 -2.76 -0.73
C GLY A 472 -17.37 -3.38 -1.46
N GLY A 473 -18.32 -3.94 -0.69
CA GLY A 473 -19.59 -4.46 -1.20
C GLY A 473 -20.40 -3.41 -1.95
N LEU A 474 -20.57 -2.21 -1.41
CA LEU A 474 -21.27 -1.12 -2.10
C LEU A 474 -20.60 -0.74 -3.43
N CYS A 475 -19.26 -0.70 -3.48
CA CYS A 475 -18.53 -0.47 -4.72
C CYS A 475 -18.74 -1.58 -5.75
N ILE A 476 -18.82 -2.84 -5.31
CA ILE A 476 -19.19 -3.99 -6.15
C ILE A 476 -20.61 -3.81 -6.67
N GLY A 477 -21.55 -3.35 -5.84
CA GLY A 477 -22.92 -3.03 -6.24
C GLY A 477 -22.99 -2.03 -7.39
N VAL A 478 -22.24 -0.92 -7.28
CA VAL A 478 -22.15 0.08 -8.36
C VAL A 478 -21.54 -0.53 -9.63
N GLY A 479 -20.47 -1.32 -9.50
CA GLY A 479 -19.87 -2.03 -10.63
C GLY A 479 -20.82 -3.04 -11.28
N SER A 480 -21.61 -3.76 -10.47
CA SER A 480 -22.61 -4.73 -10.91
C SER A 480 -23.75 -4.07 -11.67
N PHE A 481 -24.19 -2.90 -11.19
CA PHE A 481 -25.15 -2.07 -11.92
C PHE A 481 -24.60 -1.64 -13.29
N ILE A 482 -23.37 -1.13 -13.35
CA ILE A 482 -22.74 -0.74 -14.63
C ILE A 482 -22.64 -1.94 -15.56
N TYR A 483 -22.26 -3.11 -15.06
CA TYR A 483 -22.21 -4.35 -15.84
C TYR A 483 -23.58 -4.76 -16.36
N ALA A 484 -24.60 -4.81 -15.49
CA ALA A 484 -25.97 -5.17 -15.82
C ALA A 484 -26.54 -4.26 -16.90
N ALA A 485 -26.35 -2.93 -16.76
CA ALA A 485 -26.80 -1.97 -17.73
C ALA A 485 -26.13 -2.20 -19.11
N ARG A 486 -24.82 -2.50 -19.12
CA ARG A 486 -24.03 -2.59 -20.36
C ARG A 486 -24.31 -3.84 -21.17
N ILE A 487 -24.47 -4.96 -20.49
CA ILE A 487 -24.57 -6.27 -21.13
C ILE A 487 -26.03 -6.71 -21.27
N GLN A 488 -26.93 -6.24 -20.39
CA GLN A 488 -28.37 -6.58 -20.40
C GLN A 488 -28.62 -8.10 -20.49
N THR A 489 -27.67 -8.88 -19.98
CA THR A 489 -27.73 -10.33 -19.89
C THR A 489 -27.06 -10.77 -18.60
N ALA A 490 -27.76 -11.55 -17.81
CA ALA A 490 -27.20 -12.21 -16.64
C ALA A 490 -26.73 -13.61 -17.05
N SER A 491 -25.47 -13.92 -16.79
CA SER A 491 -24.87 -15.21 -17.14
C SER A 491 -24.33 -15.93 -15.90
N PRO A 492 -24.49 -17.26 -15.78
CA PRO A 492 -23.96 -18.03 -14.65
C PRO A 492 -22.43 -17.98 -14.51
N SER A 493 -21.72 -17.70 -15.61
CA SER A 493 -20.25 -17.59 -15.67
C SER A 493 -19.74 -16.15 -15.57
N ALA A 494 -20.63 -15.15 -15.42
CA ALA A 494 -20.24 -13.75 -15.31
C ALA A 494 -19.28 -13.53 -14.13
N GLY A 495 -18.30 -12.64 -14.30
CA GLY A 495 -17.35 -12.31 -13.23
C GLY A 495 -16.34 -13.40 -12.87
N ASN A 496 -16.21 -14.48 -13.65
CA ASN A 496 -15.19 -15.51 -13.40
C ASN A 496 -13.78 -14.89 -13.42
N ALA A 497 -13.02 -15.10 -12.35
CA ALA A 497 -11.67 -14.57 -12.15
C ALA A 497 -11.55 -13.03 -12.11
N TRP A 498 -12.67 -12.30 -12.00
CA TRP A 498 -12.62 -10.83 -11.93
C TRP A 498 -12.08 -10.30 -10.60
N GLU A 499 -12.14 -11.11 -9.55
CA GLU A 499 -11.43 -10.87 -8.29
C GLU A 499 -9.92 -10.73 -8.52
N LEU A 500 -9.34 -11.52 -9.43
CA LEU A 500 -7.92 -11.44 -9.78
C LEU A 500 -7.61 -10.18 -10.57
N ASP A 501 -8.48 -9.78 -11.50
CA ASP A 501 -8.35 -8.53 -12.26
C ASP A 501 -8.44 -7.30 -11.33
N ALA A 502 -9.37 -7.29 -10.37
CA ALA A 502 -9.50 -6.21 -9.39
C ALA A 502 -8.27 -6.13 -8.47
N ILE A 503 -7.80 -7.27 -7.94
CA ILE A 503 -6.57 -7.34 -7.14
C ILE A 503 -5.36 -6.90 -7.98
N ALA A 504 -5.29 -7.28 -9.26
CA ALA A 504 -4.23 -6.87 -10.18
C ALA A 504 -4.18 -5.36 -10.29
N CYS A 505 -5.32 -4.69 -10.53
CA CYS A 505 -5.39 -3.22 -10.61
C CYS A 505 -4.83 -2.55 -9.33
N VAL A 506 -5.21 -3.07 -8.16
CA VAL A 506 -4.81 -2.50 -6.86
C VAL A 506 -3.33 -2.73 -6.56
N VAL A 507 -2.83 -3.94 -6.85
CA VAL A 507 -1.43 -4.33 -6.60
C VAL A 507 -0.50 -3.67 -7.63
N LEU A 508 -0.88 -3.62 -8.91
CA LEU A 508 -0.17 -2.88 -9.95
C LEU A 508 -0.10 -1.39 -9.62
N GLY A 509 -1.17 -0.84 -9.04
CA GLY A 509 -1.18 0.52 -8.52
C GLY A 509 -0.17 0.75 -7.39
N GLY A 510 0.25 -0.29 -6.65
CA GLY A 510 1.24 -0.17 -5.58
C GLY A 510 0.65 -0.23 -4.17
N THR A 511 -0.60 -0.64 -4.02
CA THR A 511 -1.18 -0.94 -2.70
C THR A 511 -0.61 -2.26 -2.19
N LEU A 512 -0.12 -2.28 -0.95
CA LEU A 512 0.50 -3.46 -0.37
C LEU A 512 -0.55 -4.46 0.11
N LEU A 513 -0.41 -5.72 -0.29
CA LEU A 513 -1.27 -6.83 0.18
C LEU A 513 -1.24 -7.02 1.70
N THR A 514 -0.17 -6.56 2.37
CA THR A 514 -0.05 -6.59 3.83
C THR A 514 -0.86 -5.49 4.54
N GLY A 515 -1.41 -4.52 3.80
CA GLY A 515 -2.14 -3.38 4.35
C GLY A 515 -1.26 -2.18 4.75
N GLY A 516 -1.92 -1.09 5.14
CA GLY A 516 -1.32 0.12 5.72
C GLY A 516 -0.64 1.07 4.73
N LYS A 517 -0.50 0.70 3.45
CA LYS A 517 0.06 1.57 2.39
C LYS A 517 -0.62 1.32 1.05
N GLY A 518 -0.94 2.39 0.33
CA GLY A 518 -1.64 2.36 -0.95
C GLY A 518 -2.55 3.56 -1.11
N GLY A 519 -3.52 3.47 -2.01
CA GLY A 519 -4.57 4.48 -2.14
C GLY A 519 -5.31 4.42 -3.48
N ILE A 520 -6.46 5.08 -3.55
CA ILE A 520 -7.37 5.04 -4.72
C ILE A 520 -6.69 5.56 -5.98
N PHE A 521 -6.01 6.70 -5.92
CA PHE A 521 -5.34 7.29 -7.09
C PHE A 521 -4.39 6.31 -7.78
N LEU A 522 -3.61 5.57 -6.99
CA LEU A 522 -2.69 4.55 -7.46
C LEU A 522 -3.44 3.36 -8.08
N THR A 523 -4.53 2.93 -7.46
CA THR A 523 -5.41 1.89 -8.02
C THR A 523 -6.00 2.32 -9.37
N ILE A 524 -6.42 3.59 -9.54
CA ILE A 524 -6.92 4.08 -10.83
C ILE A 524 -5.84 4.02 -11.90
N LEU A 525 -4.58 4.37 -11.58
CA LEU A 525 -3.47 4.20 -12.53
C LEU A 525 -3.23 2.72 -12.89
N GLY A 526 -3.31 1.82 -11.92
CA GLY A 526 -3.19 0.38 -12.15
C GLY A 526 -4.34 -0.17 -13.01
N TRP A 527 -5.58 0.22 -12.72
CA TRP A 527 -6.78 -0.10 -13.50
C TRP A 527 -6.66 0.39 -14.94
N PHE A 528 -6.27 1.65 -15.12
CA PHE A 528 -6.10 2.24 -16.45
C PHE A 528 -5.03 1.48 -17.24
N SER A 529 -3.89 1.17 -16.61
CA SER A 529 -2.80 0.43 -17.24
C SER A 529 -3.23 -0.99 -17.66
N LEU A 530 -3.95 -1.71 -16.80
CA LEU A 530 -4.44 -3.05 -17.10
C LEU A 530 -5.52 -3.03 -18.19
N SER A 531 -6.38 -2.01 -18.20
CA SER A 531 -7.41 -1.81 -19.24
C SER A 531 -6.78 -1.54 -20.60
N VAL A 532 -5.77 -0.68 -20.65
CA VAL A 532 -4.99 -0.38 -21.86
C VAL A 532 -4.27 -1.63 -22.37
N LEU A 533 -3.66 -2.40 -21.47
CA LEU A 533 -3.02 -3.66 -21.83
C LEU A 533 -4.01 -4.65 -22.43
N LYS A 534 -5.15 -4.87 -21.77
CA LYS A 534 -6.20 -5.78 -22.25
C LYS A 534 -6.65 -5.39 -23.66
N ASN A 535 -6.82 -4.08 -23.91
CA ASN A 535 -7.17 -3.58 -25.23
C ASN A 535 -6.06 -3.76 -26.27
N ALA A 536 -4.80 -3.51 -25.89
CA ALA A 536 -3.64 -3.72 -26.76
C ALA A 536 -3.52 -5.18 -27.20
N LEU A 537 -3.61 -6.13 -26.25
CA LEU A 537 -3.54 -7.56 -26.53
C LEU A 537 -4.72 -8.03 -27.40
N ASN A 538 -5.90 -7.43 -27.20
CA ASN A 538 -7.08 -7.73 -28.01
C ASN A 538 -6.92 -7.25 -29.47
N LEU A 539 -6.34 -6.06 -29.69
CA LEU A 539 -6.12 -5.53 -31.04
C LEU A 539 -5.08 -6.33 -31.84
N ILE A 540 -4.07 -6.90 -31.17
CA ILE A 540 -3.11 -7.83 -31.79
C ILE A 540 -3.76 -9.19 -32.11
N GLY A 541 -5.00 -9.44 -31.67
CA GLY A 541 -5.72 -10.69 -31.93
C GLY A 541 -5.30 -11.86 -31.05
N LEU A 542 -4.69 -11.61 -29.88
CA LEU A 542 -4.33 -12.69 -28.95
C LEU A 542 -5.58 -13.31 -28.31
N SER A 543 -5.62 -14.64 -28.24
CA SER A 543 -6.73 -15.38 -27.63
C SER A 543 -6.89 -15.06 -26.13
N SER A 544 -8.09 -15.25 -25.60
CA SER A 544 -8.41 -14.99 -24.19
C SER A 544 -7.52 -15.80 -23.22
N ASP A 545 -7.11 -17.00 -23.64
CA ASP A 545 -6.27 -17.90 -22.86
C ASP A 545 -4.86 -17.33 -22.71
N ILE A 546 -4.25 -16.87 -23.81
CA ILE A 546 -2.93 -16.23 -23.79
C ILE A 546 -2.99 -14.93 -23.00
N GLN A 547 -4.06 -14.14 -23.16
CA GLN A 547 -4.26 -12.93 -22.37
C GLN A 547 -4.29 -13.26 -20.86
N SER A 548 -4.92 -14.36 -20.46
CA SER A 548 -4.99 -14.78 -19.06
C SER A 548 -3.64 -15.23 -18.51
N ILE A 549 -2.82 -15.94 -19.32
CA ILE A 549 -1.45 -16.29 -18.98
C ILE A 549 -0.61 -15.02 -18.75
N LEU A 550 -0.66 -14.07 -19.68
CA LEU A 550 0.07 -12.81 -19.60
C LEU A 550 -0.35 -11.98 -18.39
N LYS A 551 -1.66 -11.87 -18.14
CA LYS A 551 -2.19 -11.22 -16.93
C LYS A 551 -1.64 -11.87 -15.66
N GLY A 552 -1.65 -13.20 -15.57
CA GLY A 552 -1.11 -13.94 -14.43
C GLY A 552 0.39 -13.66 -14.20
N LEU A 553 1.18 -13.65 -15.27
CA LEU A 553 2.61 -13.31 -15.20
C LEU A 553 2.83 -11.87 -14.73
N ILE A 554 2.02 -10.92 -15.20
CA ILE A 554 2.11 -9.52 -14.80
C ILE A 554 1.76 -9.34 -13.33
N ILE A 555 0.70 -10.00 -12.86
CA ILE A 555 0.33 -10.00 -11.44
C ILE A 555 1.46 -10.60 -10.61
N MET A 556 2.04 -11.72 -11.04
CA MET A 556 3.18 -12.34 -10.36
C MET A 556 4.36 -11.36 -10.26
N VAL A 557 4.74 -10.70 -11.35
CA VAL A 557 5.81 -9.70 -11.37
C VAL A 557 5.47 -8.51 -10.48
N ALA A 558 4.23 -8.02 -10.48
CA ALA A 558 3.77 -6.92 -9.64
C ALA A 558 3.88 -7.27 -8.15
N VAL A 559 3.37 -8.43 -7.75
CA VAL A 559 3.43 -8.93 -6.38
C VAL A 559 4.87 -9.12 -5.94
N LEU A 560 5.72 -9.78 -6.74
CA LEU A 560 7.14 -9.98 -6.43
C LEU A 560 7.90 -8.65 -6.37
N SER A 561 7.51 -7.65 -7.16
CA SER A 561 8.15 -6.33 -7.16
C SER A 561 7.75 -5.48 -5.95
N ASN A 562 6.53 -5.65 -5.43
CA ASN A 562 6.02 -4.94 -4.25
C ASN A 562 6.33 -5.62 -2.92
N THR A 563 6.65 -6.91 -2.93
CA THR A 563 6.87 -7.68 -1.69
C THR A 563 8.33 -7.72 -1.27
N GLU A 564 8.62 -7.34 -0.03
CA GLU A 564 9.95 -7.45 0.59
C GLU A 564 10.23 -8.87 1.12
N TYR A 565 9.71 -9.93 0.49
CA TYR A 565 9.99 -11.28 0.95
C TYR A 565 11.49 -11.58 0.82
N LYS A 566 12.11 -12.12 1.90
CA LYS A 566 13.54 -12.49 1.93
C LYS A 566 13.92 -13.45 0.78
N ILE A 567 12.99 -14.29 0.33
CA ILE A 567 13.16 -15.20 -0.83
C ILE A 567 13.19 -14.41 -2.13
N VAL A 568 12.28 -13.47 -2.32
CA VAL A 568 12.20 -12.63 -3.52
C VAL A 568 13.43 -11.74 -3.64
N ASN A 569 13.94 -11.19 -2.54
CA ASN A 569 15.22 -10.47 -2.54
C ASN A 569 16.41 -11.37 -2.87
N LYS A 570 16.41 -12.65 -2.45
CA LYS A 570 17.43 -13.63 -2.85
C LYS A 570 17.33 -13.97 -4.34
N ILE A 571 16.13 -14.19 -4.87
CA ILE A 571 15.88 -14.45 -6.29
C ILE A 571 16.30 -13.22 -7.12
N LYS A 572 15.93 -12.01 -6.69
CA LYS A 572 16.31 -10.76 -7.35
C LYS A 572 17.83 -10.57 -7.38
N GLN A 573 18.51 -10.86 -6.28
CA GLN A 573 19.98 -10.87 -6.23
C GLN A 573 20.59 -11.97 -7.11
N TRP A 574 19.98 -13.14 -7.17
CA TRP A 574 20.42 -14.24 -8.02
C TRP A 574 20.26 -13.91 -9.50
N ILE A 575 19.10 -13.38 -9.94
CA ILE A 575 18.85 -12.93 -11.31
C ILE A 575 19.83 -11.80 -11.70
N ILE A 576 20.01 -10.78 -10.84
CA ILE A 576 20.99 -9.72 -11.09
C ILE A 576 22.39 -10.29 -11.27
N LYS A 577 22.77 -11.30 -10.47
CA LYS A 577 24.05 -11.98 -10.59
C LYS A 577 24.17 -12.72 -11.92
N GLN A 578 23.12 -13.40 -12.39
CA GLN A 578 23.09 -14.07 -13.69
C GLN A 578 23.15 -13.09 -14.87
N VAL A 579 22.41 -11.97 -14.81
CA VAL A 579 22.44 -10.93 -15.85
C VAL A 579 23.80 -10.23 -15.93
N ILE A 580 24.48 -10.04 -14.79
CA ILE A 580 25.85 -9.53 -14.77
C ILE A 580 26.83 -10.57 -15.36
N LEU A 581 26.64 -11.86 -15.07
CA LEU A 581 27.43 -12.95 -15.66
C LEU A 581 27.23 -13.04 -17.19
N LEU A 582 26.01 -12.83 -17.68
CA LEU A 582 25.68 -12.81 -19.11
C LEU A 582 26.14 -11.55 -19.86
N LYS A 583 26.52 -10.47 -19.16
CA LYS A 583 27.16 -9.29 -19.77
C LYS A 583 28.69 -9.40 -19.83
N VAL A 584 29.25 -10.48 -19.29
CA VAL A 584 30.70 -10.77 -19.26
C VAL A 584 31.07 -11.87 -20.27
N ILE A 585 30.07 -12.44 -20.96
CA ILE A 585 30.21 -13.25 -22.17
C ILE A 585 29.74 -12.39 -23.33
#